data_AF-A0A7J6PGJ9-F1
#
_entry.id   AF-A0A7J6PGJ9-F1
#
_cell.length_a   1.000
_cell.length_b   1.000
_cell.length_c   1.000
_cell.angle_alpha   90.00
_cell.angle_beta   90.00
_cell.angle_gamma   90.00
#
_symmetry.space_group_name_H-M   'P 1'
#
loop_
_entity.id
_entity.type
_entity.pdbx_description
1 polymer ?
#
loop_
_entity_poly.entity_id
_entity_poly.type
_entity_poly.pdbx_seq_one_letter_code
_entity_poly.pdbx_strand_id
1 'polypeptide(L)'
;MLLRIIHLLLACASATPLCDRRPDSRASSTGRLECFFSEDYYGARTKFRSLAIQAGFTLMPFQVASPSGYGDDYFMDVAVLRPTVGPSRGSVVHTSGVHGVEGYGGSGIQCYLLDQIRQAKEEGRLQTIDKTLVFVHAVNPYGMAHYRRVNEENVDLNRNALESHEFDYLINKRDPNVAGYVDLDAFLNPQNTTLPSLVAQSAFQIARYGTSHIKRAVVTGQYWKPSGLFYGGQKLQRSYQILLVALRDLKIFEGDATFIDIHTGLGPSGEDTLITTDSDAFNFFSTLVKSRSQSDVPPVECAGARCSGIIKGRGQPGFGADVVSGYDLVQGDACSLLTNGSLPRR
;
A
#
# COMPACT_ATOMS: atom_id res chain seq x y z
N MET A 1 -37.97 21.05 0.24
CA MET A 1 -36.52 21.10 -0.05
C MET A 1 -35.69 21.29 1.22
N LEU A 2 -36.08 22.18 2.15
CA LEU A 2 -35.39 22.36 3.44
C LEU A 2 -35.45 21.14 4.39
N LEU A 3 -36.57 20.38 4.44
CA LEU A 3 -36.70 19.21 5.33
C LEU A 3 -35.84 17.99 4.94
N ARG A 4 -35.39 17.90 3.67
CA ARG A 4 -34.47 16.83 3.22
C ARG A 4 -33.00 17.15 3.53
N ILE A 5 -32.65 18.43 3.70
CA ILE A 5 -31.30 18.86 4.08
C ILE A 5 -31.07 18.61 5.57
N ILE A 6 -32.11 18.74 6.40
CA ILE A 6 -32.01 18.46 7.85
C ILE A 6 -31.85 16.96 8.14
N HIS A 7 -32.48 16.06 7.36
CA HIS A 7 -32.24 14.61 7.50
C HIS A 7 -30.84 14.18 7.02
N LEU A 8 -30.25 14.86 6.04
CA LEU A 8 -28.89 14.58 5.59
C LEU A 8 -27.83 15.09 6.59
N LEU A 9 -28.11 16.21 7.28
CA LEU A 9 -27.25 16.75 8.33
C LEU A 9 -27.37 16.00 9.66
N LEU A 10 -28.54 15.42 9.97
CA LEU A 10 -28.74 14.58 11.15
C LEU A 10 -28.21 13.15 10.98
N ALA A 11 -28.10 12.62 9.76
CA ALA A 11 -27.43 11.34 9.50
C ALA A 11 -25.89 11.42 9.58
N CYS A 12 -25.32 12.64 9.57
CA CYS A 12 -23.90 12.89 9.81
C CYS A 12 -23.56 13.12 11.30
N ALA A 13 -24.55 13.12 12.19
CA ALA A 13 -24.35 13.18 13.63
C ALA A 13 -24.73 11.82 14.24
N SER A 14 -23.76 11.16 14.89
CA SER A 14 -23.91 9.91 15.67
C SER A 14 -23.77 8.55 14.96
N ALA A 15 -22.96 8.46 13.90
CA ALA A 15 -22.19 7.23 13.70
C ALA A 15 -20.86 7.41 14.43
N THR A 16 -20.87 7.21 15.75
CA THR A 16 -19.63 6.86 16.45
C THR A 16 -19.03 5.67 15.68
N PRO A 17 -17.73 5.70 15.32
CA PRO A 17 -17.10 4.51 14.77
C PRO A 17 -17.39 3.35 15.72
N LEU A 18 -17.63 2.14 15.21
CA LEU A 18 -17.95 0.96 16.03
C LEU A 18 -16.97 0.73 17.22
N CYS A 19 -15.76 1.32 17.15
CA CYS A 19 -14.75 1.39 18.20
C CYS A 19 -15.08 2.26 19.43
N ASP A 20 -16.02 3.20 19.36
CA ASP A 20 -16.28 4.19 20.42
C ASP A 20 -17.14 3.65 21.58
N ARG A 21 -17.51 2.36 21.52
CA ARG A 21 -18.10 1.68 22.66
C ARG A 21 -17.01 1.48 23.71
N ARG A 22 -17.18 2.13 24.87
CA ARG A 22 -16.42 1.80 26.09
C ARG A 22 -16.36 0.28 26.24
N PRO A 23 -15.19 -0.27 26.62
CA PRO A 23 -14.97 -1.71 26.56
C PRO A 23 -16.01 -2.42 27.43
N ASP A 24 -16.76 -3.33 26.81
CA ASP A 24 -17.25 -4.46 27.59
C ASP A 24 -16.01 -5.28 27.95
N SER A 25 -15.81 -5.53 29.23
CA SER A 25 -14.63 -6.19 29.84
C SER A 25 -14.30 -7.60 29.30
N ARG A 26 -15.01 -8.04 28.25
CA ARG A 26 -14.96 -9.37 27.63
C ARG A 26 -14.57 -9.35 26.14
N ALA A 27 -14.41 -8.20 25.50
CA ALA A 27 -14.00 -8.16 24.10
C ALA A 27 -12.52 -8.55 23.95
N SER A 28 -12.24 -9.64 23.23
CA SER A 28 -10.87 -10.07 22.92
C SER A 28 -10.13 -9.00 22.10
N SER A 29 -8.81 -8.88 22.29
CA SER A 29 -7.96 -7.86 21.65
C SER A 29 -8.03 -7.85 20.12
N THR A 30 -8.37 -8.98 19.48
CA THR A 30 -8.50 -9.13 18.02
C THR A 30 -9.72 -8.41 17.44
N GLY A 31 -10.87 -8.42 18.14
CA GLY A 31 -12.08 -7.73 17.70
C GLY A 31 -11.94 -6.20 17.65
N ARG A 32 -10.88 -5.65 18.27
CA ARG A 32 -10.58 -4.21 18.25
C ARG A 32 -9.88 -3.78 16.96
N LEU A 33 -9.10 -4.66 16.33
CA LEU A 33 -8.30 -4.34 15.14
C LEU A 33 -9.11 -4.42 13.85
N GLU A 34 -10.07 -5.35 13.76
CA GLU A 34 -10.96 -5.51 12.61
C GLU A 34 -11.71 -4.22 12.26
N CYS A 35 -12.01 -3.40 13.27
CA CYS A 35 -12.74 -2.16 13.09
C CYS A 35 -11.99 -1.10 12.28
N PHE A 36 -10.67 -1.21 12.12
CA PHE A 36 -9.89 -0.29 11.28
C PHE A 36 -9.94 -0.65 9.80
N PHE A 37 -10.30 -1.89 9.45
CA PHE A 37 -10.43 -2.35 8.08
C PHE A 37 -11.81 -2.05 7.52
N SER A 38 -11.91 -1.91 6.20
CA SER A 38 -13.16 -1.62 5.50
C SER A 38 -13.32 -2.59 4.34
N GLU A 39 -14.57 -2.90 4.01
CA GLU A 39 -14.90 -3.82 2.91
C GLU A 39 -14.88 -3.09 1.56
N ASP A 40 -15.28 -1.82 1.52
CA ASP A 40 -15.30 -1.04 0.29
C ASP A 40 -14.43 0.23 0.37
N TYR A 41 -14.01 0.71 -0.81
CA TYR A 41 -13.15 1.89 -0.95
C TYR A 41 -13.76 3.15 -0.34
N TYR A 42 -15.07 3.39 -0.51
CA TYR A 42 -15.72 4.58 0.03
C TYR A 42 -15.77 4.56 1.56
N GLY A 43 -16.00 3.40 2.15
CA GLY A 43 -15.90 3.15 3.59
C GLY A 43 -14.48 3.33 4.12
N ALA A 44 -13.48 2.78 3.43
CA ALA A 44 -12.05 2.98 3.76
C ALA A 44 -11.67 4.46 3.76
N ARG A 45 -12.01 5.17 2.68
CA ARG A 45 -11.75 6.59 2.51
C ARG A 45 -12.42 7.44 3.60
N THR A 46 -13.69 7.19 3.87
CA THR A 46 -14.45 7.92 4.90
C THR A 46 -13.81 7.75 6.27
N LYS A 47 -13.42 6.52 6.62
CA LYS A 47 -12.76 6.20 7.89
C LYS A 47 -11.40 6.88 8.02
N PHE A 48 -10.54 6.74 7.00
CA PHE A 48 -9.23 7.39 6.96
C PHE A 48 -9.35 8.91 7.15
N ARG A 49 -10.23 9.57 6.39
CA ARG A 49 -10.42 11.02 6.47
C ARG A 49 -10.91 11.45 7.85
N SER A 50 -11.86 10.73 8.43
CA SER A 50 -12.39 11.02 9.77
C SER A 50 -11.29 10.94 10.83
N LEU A 51 -10.53 9.84 10.85
CA LEU A 51 -9.45 9.64 11.81
C LEU A 51 -8.29 10.62 11.61
N ALA A 52 -7.95 10.96 10.36
CA ALA A 52 -6.93 11.95 10.06
C ALA A 52 -7.27 13.33 10.63
N ILE A 53 -8.51 13.79 10.43
CA ILE A 53 -8.99 15.07 10.99
C ILE A 53 -8.92 15.05 12.52
N GLN A 54 -9.43 13.98 13.14
CA GLN A 54 -9.43 13.85 14.60
C GLN A 54 -8.01 13.82 15.18
N ALA A 55 -7.07 13.16 14.50
CA ALA A 55 -5.66 13.16 14.86
C ALA A 55 -4.96 14.52 14.65
N GLY A 56 -5.61 15.47 13.97
CA GLY A 56 -5.10 16.82 13.71
C GLY A 56 -4.28 16.95 12.43
N PHE A 57 -4.42 16.02 11.48
CA PHE A 57 -3.79 16.11 10.17
C PHE A 57 -4.57 17.08 9.27
N THR A 58 -3.84 17.79 8.42
CA THR A 58 -4.42 18.55 7.30
C THR A 58 -4.65 17.61 6.13
N LEU A 59 -5.88 17.53 5.62
CA LEU A 59 -6.25 16.67 4.49
C LEU A 59 -6.30 17.44 3.18
N MET A 60 -5.74 16.84 2.13
CA MET A 60 -5.81 17.31 0.76
C MET A 60 -6.36 16.17 -0.13
N PRO A 61 -7.59 16.29 -0.65
CA PRO A 61 -8.13 15.35 -1.62
C PRO A 61 -7.64 15.67 -3.03
N PHE A 62 -7.25 14.65 -3.79
CA PHE A 62 -6.90 14.77 -5.20
C PHE A 62 -7.69 13.77 -6.04
N GLN A 63 -8.46 14.26 -7.01
CA GLN A 63 -9.19 13.39 -7.93
C GLN A 63 -8.21 12.76 -8.92
N VAL A 64 -8.16 11.43 -8.93
CA VAL A 64 -7.28 10.62 -9.78
C VAL A 64 -7.99 10.20 -11.06
N ALA A 65 -9.20 9.64 -10.93
CA ALA A 65 -9.96 9.11 -12.05
C ALA A 65 -11.46 9.41 -11.92
N SER A 66 -12.13 9.54 -13.06
CA SER A 66 -13.58 9.65 -13.19
C SER A 66 -14.03 8.89 -14.45
N PRO A 67 -14.05 7.54 -14.42
CA PRO A 67 -14.18 6.73 -15.64
C PRO A 67 -15.51 6.92 -16.36
N SER A 68 -16.59 7.21 -15.63
CA SER A 68 -17.93 7.40 -16.18
C SER A 68 -18.34 8.87 -16.31
N GLY A 69 -17.62 9.80 -15.68
CA GLY A 69 -18.06 11.20 -15.51
C GLY A 69 -19.39 11.36 -14.72
N TYR A 70 -19.99 10.26 -14.29
CA TYR A 70 -21.26 10.18 -13.56
C TYR A 70 -21.05 9.39 -12.27
N GLY A 71 -20.70 10.10 -11.18
CA GLY A 71 -20.86 9.61 -9.81
C GLY A 71 -19.73 8.78 -9.21
N ASP A 72 -18.87 8.13 -10.01
CA ASP A 72 -17.74 7.32 -9.52
C ASP A 72 -16.41 8.08 -9.62
N ASP A 73 -16.24 9.08 -8.76
CA ASP A 73 -14.97 9.81 -8.64
C ASP A 73 -14.03 9.12 -7.65
N TYR A 74 -12.86 8.74 -8.15
CA TYR A 74 -11.80 8.11 -7.36
C TYR A 74 -10.76 9.13 -6.93
N PHE A 75 -10.49 9.20 -5.64
CA PHE A 75 -9.65 10.19 -5.00
C PHE A 75 -8.50 9.53 -4.25
N MET A 76 -7.34 10.15 -4.35
CA MET A 76 -6.22 9.95 -3.44
C MET A 76 -6.32 11.03 -2.34
N ASP A 77 -6.23 10.64 -1.07
CA ASP A 77 -6.23 11.61 0.04
C ASP A 77 -4.86 11.65 0.69
N VAL A 78 -4.27 12.85 0.74
CA VAL A 78 -3.00 13.08 1.42
C VAL A 78 -3.27 13.78 2.75
N ALA A 79 -2.93 13.13 3.85
CA ALA A 79 -3.00 13.68 5.20
C ALA A 79 -1.61 14.07 5.67
N VAL A 80 -1.43 15.30 6.16
CA VAL A 80 -0.13 15.82 6.61
C VAL A 80 -0.21 16.35 8.02
N LEU A 81 0.74 15.94 8.86
CA LEU A 81 1.01 16.52 10.17
C LEU A 81 2.41 17.11 10.16
N ARG A 82 2.50 18.43 10.36
CA ARG A 82 3.77 19.15 10.44
C ARG A 82 4.39 19.01 11.84
N PRO A 83 5.72 19.17 11.96
CA PRO A 83 6.40 19.18 13.26
C PRO A 83 5.76 20.19 14.21
N THR A 84 5.71 19.84 15.49
CA THR A 84 5.16 20.72 16.55
C THR A 84 6.23 21.64 17.14
N VAL A 85 7.51 21.39 16.88
CA VAL A 85 8.63 22.18 17.39
C VAL A 85 9.73 22.31 16.33
N GLY A 86 10.15 23.55 16.04
CA GLY A 86 11.32 23.83 15.20
C GLY A 86 11.15 23.48 13.71
N PRO A 87 12.23 23.64 12.91
CA PRO A 87 12.24 23.21 11.51
C PRO A 87 12.21 21.68 11.41
N SER A 88 11.54 21.16 10.36
CA SER A 88 11.39 19.71 10.14
C SER A 88 12.73 19.02 9.99
N ARG A 89 12.96 17.93 10.75
CA ARG A 89 14.16 17.07 10.63
C ARG A 89 13.96 15.96 9.60
N GLY A 90 13.33 16.31 8.48
CA GLY A 90 12.90 15.37 7.44
C GLY A 90 11.43 14.96 7.52
N SER A 91 11.07 13.95 6.74
CA SER A 91 9.70 13.50 6.49
C SER A 91 9.57 11.98 6.52
N VAL A 92 8.41 11.49 6.95
CA VAL A 92 8.01 10.09 6.80
C VAL A 92 6.74 10.05 5.96
N VAL A 93 6.81 9.41 4.81
CA VAL A 93 5.70 9.22 3.88
C VAL A 93 5.26 7.77 3.94
N HIS A 94 4.02 7.54 4.32
CA HIS A 94 3.43 6.22 4.36
C HIS A 94 2.28 6.13 3.35
N THR A 95 2.47 5.33 2.31
CA THR A 95 1.51 5.13 1.23
C THR A 95 0.71 3.85 1.44
N SER A 96 -0.47 3.81 0.82
CA SER A 96 -1.29 2.60 0.75
C SER A 96 -1.88 2.47 -0.65
N GLY A 97 -2.01 1.22 -1.12
CA GLY A 97 -2.77 0.90 -2.31
C GLY A 97 -2.13 1.34 -3.62
N VAL A 98 -0.80 1.28 -3.75
CA VAL A 98 -0.15 1.31 -5.08
C VAL A 98 -0.69 0.15 -5.93
N HIS A 99 -0.74 -1.05 -5.34
CA HIS A 99 -1.47 -2.20 -5.88
C HIS A 99 -2.95 -2.21 -5.47
N GLY A 100 -3.68 -1.11 -5.68
CA GLY A 100 -5.14 -1.01 -5.57
C GLY A 100 -5.79 -1.83 -4.44
N VAL A 101 -6.18 -3.08 -4.71
CA VAL A 101 -6.74 -4.05 -3.74
C VAL A 101 -5.94 -4.20 -2.44
N GLU A 102 -4.62 -4.04 -2.45
CA GLU A 102 -3.79 -4.11 -1.24
C GLU A 102 -3.97 -2.87 -0.35
N GLY A 103 -4.59 -1.83 -0.89
CA GLY A 103 -4.98 -0.61 -0.20
C GLY A 103 -5.92 -0.84 0.97
N TYR A 104 -6.70 -1.93 1.00
CA TYR A 104 -7.51 -2.27 2.17
C TYR A 104 -6.65 -2.60 3.40
N GLY A 105 -5.58 -3.35 3.20
CA GLY A 105 -4.60 -3.65 4.24
C GLY A 105 -3.88 -2.39 4.72
N GLY A 106 -3.31 -1.65 3.76
CA GLY A 106 -2.60 -0.40 4.06
C GLY A 106 -3.48 0.67 4.70
N SER A 107 -4.73 0.82 4.25
CA SER A 107 -5.70 1.75 4.82
C SER A 107 -6.07 1.39 6.25
N GLY A 108 -6.28 0.10 6.55
CA GLY A 108 -6.52 -0.37 7.91
C GLY A 108 -5.37 -0.03 8.87
N ILE A 109 -4.13 -0.26 8.43
CA ILE A 109 -2.93 0.10 9.20
C ILE A 109 -2.85 1.62 9.40
N GLN A 110 -3.08 2.41 8.35
CA GLN A 110 -3.11 3.88 8.46
C GLN A 110 -4.18 4.36 9.44
N CYS A 111 -5.40 3.80 9.38
CA CYS A 111 -6.48 4.12 10.30
C CYS A 111 -6.11 3.80 11.76
N TYR A 112 -5.52 2.64 12.01
CA TYR A 112 -5.03 2.27 13.33
C TYR A 112 -3.98 3.27 13.84
N LEU A 113 -2.97 3.61 13.04
CA LEU A 113 -1.93 4.56 13.41
C LEU A 113 -2.50 5.95 13.72
N LEU A 114 -3.44 6.44 12.90
CA LEU A 114 -4.12 7.71 13.11
C LEU A 114 -4.91 7.72 14.43
N ASP A 115 -5.61 6.63 14.75
CA ASP A 115 -6.34 6.52 16.01
C ASP A 115 -5.40 6.47 17.23
N GLN A 116 -4.26 5.78 17.12
CA GLN A 116 -3.24 5.79 18.18
C GLN A 116 -2.66 7.19 18.41
N ILE A 117 -2.45 7.98 17.34
CA ILE A 117 -2.01 9.38 17.44
C ILE A 117 -3.09 10.24 18.11
N ARG A 118 -4.36 10.07 17.70
CA ARG A 118 -5.51 10.75 18.30
C ARG A 118 -5.61 10.48 19.80
N GLN A 119 -5.60 9.21 20.21
CA GLN A 119 -5.66 8.81 21.63
C GLN A 119 -4.47 9.38 22.43
N ALA A 120 -3.24 9.25 21.90
CA ALA A 120 -2.06 9.81 22.57
C ALA A 120 -2.15 11.34 22.76
N LYS A 121 -2.75 12.05 21.79
CA LYS A 121 -2.98 13.49 21.88
C LYS A 121 -4.02 13.85 22.94
N GLU A 122 -5.16 13.16 22.95
CA GLU A 122 -6.24 13.37 23.94
C GLU A 122 -5.77 13.12 25.37
N GLU A 123 -4.90 12.12 25.56
CA GLU A 123 -4.33 11.78 26.86
C GLU A 123 -3.10 12.62 27.24
N GLY A 124 -2.67 13.56 26.39
CA GLY A 124 -1.48 14.38 26.63
C GLY A 124 -0.15 13.59 26.63
N ARG A 125 -0.15 12.37 26.06
CA ARG A 125 1.02 11.48 25.95
C ARG A 125 1.77 11.62 24.63
N LEU A 126 1.24 12.37 23.67
CA LEU A 126 1.87 12.56 22.37
C LEU A 126 3.19 13.32 22.55
N GLN A 127 4.30 12.63 22.33
CA GLN A 127 5.64 13.23 22.36
C GLN A 127 5.78 14.28 21.25
N THR A 128 6.78 15.16 21.38
CA THR A 128 7.11 16.14 20.34
C THR A 128 7.39 15.45 19.01
N ILE A 129 6.69 15.89 17.97
CA ILE A 129 6.88 15.40 16.61
C ILE A 129 7.86 16.35 15.92
N ASP A 130 9.04 15.84 15.54
CA ASP A 130 10.13 16.61 14.93
C ASP A 130 10.27 16.38 13.40
N LYS A 131 9.47 15.46 12.84
CA LYS A 131 9.38 15.15 11.41
C LYS A 131 8.01 15.46 10.84
N THR A 132 7.95 15.76 9.55
CA THR A 132 6.66 15.85 8.84
C THR A 132 6.14 14.42 8.60
N LEU A 133 4.93 14.12 9.08
CA LEU A 133 4.28 12.83 8.82
C LEU A 133 3.28 13.01 7.67
N VAL A 134 3.36 12.15 6.66
CA VAL A 134 2.48 12.15 5.50
C VAL A 134 1.86 10.77 5.35
N PHE A 135 0.55 10.69 5.39
CA PHE A 135 -0.18 9.49 4.96
C PHE A 135 -0.82 9.75 3.60
N VAL A 136 -0.58 8.84 2.66
CA VAL A 136 -1.22 8.86 1.35
C VAL A 136 -2.18 7.68 1.29
N HIS A 137 -3.47 7.97 1.33
CA HIS A 137 -4.52 6.97 1.28
C HIS A 137 -4.98 6.74 -0.16
N ALA A 138 -4.81 5.48 -0.59
CA ALA A 138 -5.15 4.93 -1.89
C ALA A 138 -4.45 5.63 -3.08
N VAL A 139 -3.18 5.28 -3.32
CA VAL A 139 -2.42 5.74 -4.50
C VAL A 139 -3.10 5.31 -5.81
N ASN A 140 -3.67 4.11 -5.85
CA ASN A 140 -4.52 3.60 -6.91
C ASN A 140 -5.98 3.44 -6.42
N PRO A 141 -6.75 4.54 -6.34
CA PRO A 141 -8.10 4.48 -5.78
C PRO A 141 -9.08 3.72 -6.70
N TYR A 142 -8.87 3.73 -8.02
CA TYR A 142 -9.64 2.88 -8.95
C TYR A 142 -9.39 1.40 -8.68
N GLY A 143 -8.11 0.98 -8.63
CA GLY A 143 -7.76 -0.41 -8.36
C GLY A 143 -8.32 -0.90 -7.03
N MET A 144 -8.26 -0.06 -5.99
CA MET A 144 -8.85 -0.38 -4.69
C MET A 144 -10.37 -0.60 -4.79
N ALA A 145 -11.11 0.34 -5.40
CA ALA A 145 -12.56 0.26 -5.53
C ALA A 145 -13.05 -0.93 -6.37
N HIS A 146 -12.23 -1.40 -7.31
CA HIS A 146 -12.55 -2.51 -8.23
C HIS A 146 -11.86 -3.83 -7.85
N TYR A 147 -11.20 -3.91 -6.69
CA TYR A 147 -10.45 -5.09 -6.23
C TYR A 147 -9.39 -5.56 -7.25
N ARG A 148 -8.70 -4.61 -7.88
CA ARG A 148 -7.63 -4.85 -8.86
C ARG A 148 -6.30 -4.30 -8.34
N ARG A 149 -5.19 -4.91 -8.77
CA ARG A 149 -3.85 -4.34 -8.56
C ARG A 149 -3.56 -3.14 -9.46
N VAL A 150 -4.13 -3.15 -10.66
CA VAL A 150 -3.88 -2.16 -11.73
C VAL A 150 -4.84 -0.97 -11.66
N ASN A 151 -4.48 0.15 -12.29
CA ASN A 151 -5.34 1.33 -12.39
C ASN A 151 -6.40 1.19 -13.50
N GLU A 152 -7.13 2.28 -13.75
CA GLU A 152 -8.17 2.40 -14.78
C GLU A 152 -7.68 2.10 -16.21
N GLU A 153 -6.38 2.27 -16.47
CA GLU A 153 -5.73 2.02 -17.76
C GLU A 153 -5.10 0.62 -17.84
N ASN A 154 -5.41 -0.28 -16.90
CA ASN A 154 -4.78 -1.60 -16.76
C ASN A 154 -3.26 -1.54 -16.49
N VAL A 155 -2.77 -0.43 -15.94
CA VAL A 155 -1.35 -0.24 -15.61
C VAL A 155 -1.07 -0.63 -14.15
N ASP A 156 -0.04 -1.45 -13.96
CA ASP A 156 0.56 -1.73 -12.67
C ASP A 156 1.42 -0.54 -12.24
N LEU A 157 0.95 0.18 -11.22
CA LEU A 157 1.64 1.37 -10.72
C LEU A 157 3.02 1.03 -10.13
N ASN A 158 3.22 -0.16 -9.55
CA ASN A 158 4.53 -0.54 -9.00
C ASN A 158 5.60 -0.80 -10.10
N ARG A 159 5.23 -0.64 -11.38
CA ARG A 159 6.13 -0.68 -12.54
C ARG A 159 6.10 0.62 -13.35
N ASN A 160 5.38 1.63 -12.89
CA ASN A 160 5.10 2.83 -13.69
C ASN A 160 5.89 4.07 -13.24
N ALA A 161 6.49 4.07 -12.05
CA ALA A 161 7.29 5.18 -11.53
C ALA A 161 8.65 5.31 -12.27
N LEU A 162 8.58 5.66 -13.56
CA LEU A 162 9.69 5.74 -14.50
C LEU A 162 9.69 7.09 -15.21
N GLU A 163 10.85 7.50 -15.69
CA GLU A 163 11.02 8.66 -16.55
C GLU A 163 10.72 8.36 -18.02
N SER A 164 10.47 9.42 -18.80
CA SER A 164 10.15 9.31 -20.23
C SER A 164 11.21 8.54 -21.04
N HIS A 165 12.49 8.70 -20.70
CA HIS A 165 13.58 8.02 -21.40
C HIS A 165 13.66 6.52 -21.04
N GLU A 166 13.27 6.14 -19.83
CA GLU A 166 13.17 4.75 -19.39
C GLU A 166 12.01 4.04 -20.09
N PHE A 167 10.86 4.71 -20.23
CA PHE A 167 9.77 4.20 -21.06
C PHE A 167 10.22 3.96 -22.50
N ASP A 168 10.89 4.93 -23.13
CA ASP A 168 11.41 4.78 -24.50
C ASP A 168 12.33 3.55 -24.63
N TYR A 169 13.26 3.37 -23.68
CA TYR A 169 14.11 2.20 -23.66
C TYR A 169 13.30 0.90 -23.53
N LEU A 170 12.38 0.82 -22.58
CA LEU A 170 11.59 -0.37 -22.29
C LEU A 170 10.66 -0.78 -23.44
N ILE A 171 10.13 0.20 -24.17
CA ILE A 171 9.16 -0.02 -25.26
C ILE A 171 9.87 -0.25 -26.59
N ASN A 172 10.89 0.56 -26.91
CA ASN A 172 11.46 0.63 -28.26
C ASN A 172 12.83 -0.03 -28.41
N LYS A 173 13.54 -0.30 -27.30
CA LYS A 173 14.94 -0.79 -27.34
C LYS A 173 15.13 -2.13 -26.66
N ARG A 174 14.44 -2.36 -25.55
CA ARG A 174 14.55 -3.59 -24.75
C ARG A 174 13.82 -4.73 -25.46
N ASP A 175 14.44 -5.90 -25.49
CA ASP A 175 13.77 -7.12 -25.93
C ASP A 175 12.56 -7.39 -25.02
N PRO A 176 11.32 -7.42 -25.56
CA PRO A 176 10.11 -7.65 -24.77
C PRO A 176 10.11 -9.02 -24.07
N ASN A 177 10.92 -9.99 -24.53
CA ASN A 177 11.01 -11.31 -23.91
C ASN A 177 12.25 -11.53 -23.03
N VAL A 178 13.01 -10.48 -22.68
CA VAL A 178 14.23 -10.64 -21.85
C VAL A 178 13.99 -11.28 -20.47
N ALA A 179 12.74 -11.26 -19.99
CA ALA A 179 12.33 -11.90 -18.74
C ALA A 179 11.52 -13.20 -18.93
N GLY A 180 11.28 -13.63 -20.18
CA GLY A 180 10.47 -14.82 -20.50
C GLY A 180 8.95 -14.58 -20.49
N TYR A 181 8.49 -13.33 -20.46
CA TYR A 181 7.05 -13.03 -20.40
C TYR A 181 6.32 -13.46 -21.67
N VAL A 182 6.91 -13.25 -22.85
CA VAL A 182 6.28 -13.59 -24.14
C VAL A 182 6.09 -15.10 -24.26
N ASP A 183 7.05 -15.89 -23.75
CA ASP A 183 6.95 -17.36 -23.71
C ASP A 183 5.80 -17.86 -22.81
N LEU A 184 5.39 -17.04 -21.85
CA LEU A 184 4.31 -17.32 -20.90
C LEU A 184 3.01 -16.57 -21.21
N ASP A 185 2.95 -15.76 -22.27
CA ASP A 185 1.84 -14.84 -22.53
C ASP A 185 0.49 -15.57 -22.62
N ALA A 186 0.43 -16.68 -23.35
CA ALA A 186 -0.80 -17.46 -23.49
C ALA A 186 -1.30 -18.04 -22.16
N PHE A 187 -0.38 -18.33 -21.24
CA PHE A 187 -0.70 -18.84 -19.90
C PHE A 187 -1.09 -17.72 -18.94
N LEU A 188 -0.39 -16.59 -18.97
CA LEU A 188 -0.66 -15.44 -18.10
C LEU A 188 -1.91 -14.68 -18.53
N ASN A 189 -2.23 -14.69 -19.83
CA ASN A 189 -3.36 -13.95 -20.42
C ASN A 189 -4.29 -14.89 -21.22
N PRO A 190 -4.89 -15.89 -20.57
CA PRO A 190 -5.76 -16.83 -21.26
C PRO A 190 -7.06 -16.12 -21.68
N GLN A 191 -7.49 -16.30 -22.93
CA GLN A 191 -8.72 -15.68 -23.42
C GLN A 191 -9.98 -16.26 -22.77
N ASN A 192 -9.97 -17.57 -22.48
CA ASN A 192 -11.04 -18.27 -21.79
C ASN A 192 -10.41 -19.35 -20.91
N THR A 193 -10.62 -19.27 -19.61
CA THR A 193 -10.14 -20.30 -18.68
C THR A 193 -11.13 -20.52 -17.54
N THR A 194 -11.17 -21.76 -17.04
CA THR A 194 -11.85 -22.12 -15.80
C THR A 194 -10.79 -22.32 -14.72
N LEU A 195 -11.17 -22.18 -13.45
CA LEU A 195 -10.22 -22.37 -12.33
C LEU A 195 -9.49 -23.74 -12.41
N PRO A 196 -10.16 -24.88 -12.70
CA PRO A 196 -9.46 -26.16 -12.87
C PRO A 196 -8.46 -26.16 -14.03
N SER A 197 -8.81 -25.53 -15.15
CA SER A 197 -7.93 -25.42 -16.33
C SER A 197 -6.69 -24.57 -16.01
N LEU A 198 -6.86 -23.46 -15.28
CA LEU A 198 -5.76 -22.62 -14.83
C LEU A 198 -4.80 -23.35 -13.90
N VAL A 199 -5.32 -24.16 -12.96
CA VAL A 199 -4.49 -24.98 -12.07
C VAL A 199 -3.67 -26.01 -12.84
N ALA A 200 -4.30 -26.73 -13.77
CA ALA A 200 -3.60 -27.72 -14.60
C ALA A 200 -2.54 -27.06 -15.49
N GLN A 201 -2.86 -25.93 -16.12
CA GLN A 201 -1.91 -25.13 -16.90
C GLN A 201 -0.75 -24.63 -16.03
N SER A 202 -1.03 -24.16 -14.81
CA SER A 202 0.01 -23.71 -13.88
C SER A 202 0.99 -24.83 -13.56
N ALA A 203 0.48 -26.03 -13.25
CA ALA A 203 1.32 -27.20 -12.99
C ALA A 203 2.18 -27.58 -14.22
N PHE A 204 1.59 -27.56 -15.42
CA PHE A 204 2.30 -27.81 -16.67
C PHE A 204 3.41 -26.79 -16.93
N GLN A 205 3.13 -25.49 -16.75
CA GLN A 205 4.14 -24.44 -16.97
C GLN A 205 5.25 -24.50 -15.92
N ILE A 206 4.92 -24.79 -14.66
CA ILE A 206 5.91 -25.00 -13.60
C ILE A 206 6.82 -26.20 -13.95
N ALA A 207 6.27 -27.29 -14.46
CA ALA A 207 7.06 -28.45 -14.89
C ALA A 207 7.95 -28.13 -16.10
N ARG A 208 7.48 -27.29 -17.04
CA ARG A 208 8.19 -26.94 -18.27
C ARG A 208 9.30 -25.92 -18.06
N TYR A 209 9.03 -24.84 -17.32
CA TYR A 209 9.91 -23.67 -17.19
C TYR A 209 10.54 -23.53 -15.81
N GLY A 210 10.02 -24.22 -14.80
CA GLY A 210 10.42 -24.05 -13.41
C GLY A 210 9.82 -22.79 -12.77
N THR A 211 9.72 -22.81 -11.44
CA THR A 211 9.14 -21.71 -10.65
C THR A 211 9.95 -20.42 -10.76
N SER A 212 11.28 -20.50 -10.82
CA SER A 212 12.17 -19.33 -10.91
C SER A 212 11.96 -18.55 -12.21
N HIS A 213 11.76 -19.23 -13.34
CA HIS A 213 11.55 -18.57 -14.63
C HIS A 213 10.21 -17.85 -14.68
N ILE A 214 9.14 -18.53 -14.24
CA ILE A 214 7.80 -17.93 -14.14
C ILE A 214 7.81 -16.74 -13.19
N LYS A 215 8.44 -16.89 -12.01
CA LYS A 215 8.56 -15.80 -11.04
C LYS A 215 9.32 -14.61 -11.63
N ARG A 216 10.41 -14.83 -12.36
CA ARG A 216 11.16 -13.76 -13.03
C ARG A 216 10.29 -13.00 -14.02
N ALA A 217 9.55 -13.71 -14.89
CA ALA A 217 8.65 -13.08 -15.87
C ALA A 217 7.57 -12.23 -15.20
N VAL A 218 6.93 -12.76 -14.14
CA VAL A 218 5.89 -12.07 -13.39
C VAL A 218 6.42 -10.85 -12.64
N VAL A 219 7.52 -11.00 -11.90
CA VAL A 219 8.08 -9.93 -11.06
C VAL A 219 8.67 -8.81 -11.91
N THR A 220 9.28 -9.11 -13.05
CA THR A 220 9.90 -8.09 -13.91
C THR A 220 8.86 -7.17 -14.57
N GLY A 221 7.62 -7.64 -14.73
CA GLY A 221 6.58 -6.93 -15.48
C GLY A 221 6.90 -6.84 -16.98
N GLN A 222 6.01 -6.17 -17.72
CA GLN A 222 6.12 -6.03 -19.17
C GLN A 222 5.53 -4.71 -19.68
N TYR A 223 5.98 -4.26 -20.86
CA TYR A 223 5.60 -2.97 -21.47
C TYR A 223 5.10 -3.11 -22.91
N TRP A 224 4.94 -4.36 -23.39
CA TRP A 224 4.65 -4.69 -24.78
C TRP A 224 3.16 -4.92 -25.05
N LYS A 225 2.42 -5.53 -24.10
CA LYS A 225 1.02 -5.92 -24.26
C LYS A 225 0.13 -5.16 -23.26
N PRO A 226 -0.52 -4.06 -23.67
CA PRO A 226 -1.32 -3.23 -22.77
C PRO A 226 -2.48 -3.96 -22.06
N SER A 227 -3.04 -4.99 -22.69
CA SER A 227 -4.11 -5.82 -22.13
C SER A 227 -3.61 -6.94 -21.22
N GLY A 228 -2.29 -7.15 -21.13
CA GLY A 228 -1.69 -8.24 -20.37
C GLY A 228 -1.55 -7.94 -18.89
N LEU A 229 -1.34 -8.98 -18.08
CA LEU A 229 -0.93 -8.85 -16.69
C LEU A 229 0.41 -8.12 -16.55
N PHE A 230 0.61 -7.48 -15.38
CA PHE A 230 1.86 -6.81 -14.99
C PHE A 230 2.35 -5.77 -16.01
N TYR A 231 1.41 -5.11 -16.71
CA TYR A 231 1.71 -4.08 -17.69
C TYR A 231 2.12 -2.77 -17.01
N GLY A 232 3.32 -2.25 -17.28
CA GLY A 232 3.86 -1.04 -16.64
C GLY A 232 3.45 0.29 -17.28
N GLY A 233 2.64 0.27 -18.34
CA GLY A 233 2.20 1.48 -19.05
C GLY A 233 3.23 1.99 -20.07
N GLN A 234 2.90 3.11 -20.73
CA GLN A 234 3.80 3.77 -21.71
C GLN A 234 4.22 5.19 -21.31
N LYS A 235 3.65 5.68 -20.22
CA LYS A 235 3.88 7.00 -19.66
C LYS A 235 3.53 6.98 -18.18
N LEU A 236 4.07 7.94 -17.44
CA LEU A 236 3.75 8.13 -16.03
C LEU A 236 2.24 8.36 -15.87
N GLN A 237 1.59 7.54 -15.05
CA GLN A 237 0.15 7.55 -14.82
C GLN A 237 -0.29 8.72 -13.93
N ARG A 238 -1.58 9.06 -14.02
CA ARG A 238 -2.18 10.19 -13.32
C ARG A 238 -1.96 10.15 -11.81
N SER A 239 -2.05 8.97 -11.19
CA SER A 239 -1.75 8.79 -9.75
C SER A 239 -0.39 9.36 -9.36
N TYR A 240 0.68 8.97 -10.05
CA TYR A 240 2.03 9.45 -9.71
C TYR A 240 2.25 10.91 -10.07
N GLN A 241 1.66 11.39 -11.17
CA GLN A 241 1.73 12.81 -11.51
C GLN A 241 1.17 13.67 -10.38
N ILE A 242 -0.01 13.30 -9.84
CA ILE A 242 -0.63 13.96 -8.69
C ILE A 242 0.26 13.82 -7.45
N LEU A 243 0.69 12.61 -7.13
CA LEU A 243 1.47 12.34 -5.93
C LEU A 243 2.79 13.12 -5.92
N LEU A 244 3.53 13.14 -7.02
CA LEU A 244 4.79 13.87 -7.13
C LEU A 244 4.60 15.38 -6.97
N VAL A 245 3.54 15.95 -7.55
CA VAL A 245 3.19 17.36 -7.37
C VAL A 245 2.85 17.63 -5.91
N ALA A 246 1.98 16.82 -5.30
CA ALA A 246 1.59 16.98 -3.90
C ALA A 246 2.81 16.90 -2.95
N LEU A 247 3.70 15.93 -3.12
CA LEU A 247 4.90 15.78 -2.30
C LEU A 247 5.89 16.93 -2.50
N ARG A 248 6.01 17.45 -3.73
CA ARG A 248 6.84 18.63 -4.04
C ARG A 248 6.29 19.89 -3.37
N ASP A 249 4.99 20.15 -3.51
CA ASP A 249 4.33 21.32 -2.91
C ASP A 249 4.40 21.28 -1.38
N LEU A 250 4.38 20.08 -0.81
CA LEU A 250 4.59 19.84 0.61
C LEU A 250 6.04 19.94 1.07
N LYS A 251 6.99 20.13 0.14
CA LYS A 251 8.44 20.21 0.40
C LYS A 251 8.99 18.97 1.09
N ILE A 252 8.43 17.80 0.78
CA ILE A 252 8.81 16.53 1.41
C ILE A 252 10.26 16.14 1.10
N PHE A 253 10.76 16.57 -0.05
CA PHE A 253 12.13 16.30 -0.52
C PHE A 253 13.16 17.32 -0.02
N GLU A 254 12.76 18.35 0.74
CA GLU A 254 13.70 19.31 1.36
C GLU A 254 14.24 18.73 2.68
N GLY A 255 15.01 17.63 2.59
CA GLY A 255 15.65 16.93 3.72
C GLY A 255 15.53 15.40 3.63
N ASP A 256 15.85 14.72 4.73
CA ASP A 256 15.74 13.25 4.81
C ASP A 256 14.28 12.81 4.66
N ALA A 257 13.99 11.95 3.68
CA ALA A 257 12.65 11.41 3.46
C ALA A 257 12.67 9.88 3.58
N THR A 258 11.79 9.33 4.42
CA THR A 258 11.57 7.89 4.54
C THR A 258 10.24 7.54 3.89
N PHE A 259 10.27 6.66 2.89
CA PHE A 259 9.07 6.16 2.21
C PHE A 259 8.72 4.76 2.71
N ILE A 260 7.47 4.56 3.08
CA ILE A 260 6.93 3.32 3.61
C ILE A 260 5.71 2.98 2.76
N ASP A 261 5.87 2.11 1.77
CA ASP A 261 4.73 1.65 0.98
C ASP A 261 4.24 0.28 1.45
N ILE A 262 2.95 0.18 1.78
CA ILE A 262 2.35 -1.07 2.25
C ILE A 262 1.78 -1.86 1.08
N HIS A 263 2.39 -3.01 0.85
CA HIS A 263 1.96 -4.04 -0.08
C HIS A 263 1.47 -5.27 0.62
N THR A 264 0.80 -6.18 -0.12
CA THR A 264 0.43 -7.46 0.44
C THR A 264 0.71 -8.68 -0.42
N GLY A 265 0.90 -9.83 0.24
CA GLY A 265 1.16 -11.11 -0.41
C GLY A 265 2.63 -11.55 -0.49
N LEU A 266 3.53 -10.97 0.31
CA LEU A 266 4.92 -11.42 0.44
C LEU A 266 5.25 -11.81 1.88
N GLY A 267 5.83 -13.00 2.08
CA GLY A 267 6.19 -13.52 3.40
C GLY A 267 5.13 -14.42 4.04
N PRO A 268 5.40 -14.99 5.22
CA PRO A 268 4.41 -15.75 6.00
C PRO A 268 3.22 -14.88 6.42
N SER A 269 2.04 -15.49 6.57
CA SER A 269 0.86 -14.76 7.07
C SER A 269 1.09 -14.27 8.50
N GLY A 270 0.72 -13.00 8.76
CA GLY A 270 0.89 -12.35 10.06
C GLY A 270 2.32 -11.88 10.39
N GLU A 271 3.27 -11.99 9.46
CA GLU A 271 4.65 -11.54 9.64
C GLU A 271 5.01 -10.40 8.68
N ASP A 272 5.46 -9.28 9.23
CA ASP A 272 5.93 -8.13 8.43
C ASP A 272 7.20 -8.49 7.66
N THR A 273 7.19 -8.27 6.35
CA THR A 273 8.37 -8.46 5.48
C THR A 273 8.86 -7.13 4.94
N LEU A 274 10.09 -6.76 5.30
CA LEU A 274 10.73 -5.53 4.83
C LEU A 274 11.52 -5.79 3.55
N ILE A 275 11.23 -5.03 2.49
CA ILE A 275 12.01 -5.03 1.25
C ILE A 275 12.68 -3.67 1.14
N THR A 276 14.01 -3.69 1.26
CA THR A 276 14.82 -2.48 1.12
C THR A 276 16.16 -2.86 0.50
N THR A 277 16.68 -1.97 -0.32
CA THR A 277 18.05 -2.03 -0.82
C THR A 277 19.04 -1.31 0.10
N ASP A 278 18.53 -0.58 1.11
CA ASP A 278 19.32 0.15 2.09
C ASP A 278 19.51 -0.72 3.36
N SER A 279 20.76 -1.12 3.60
CA SER A 279 21.14 -1.94 4.75
C SER A 279 20.96 -1.24 6.10
N ASP A 280 21.05 0.09 6.15
CA ASP A 280 20.90 0.87 7.37
C ASP A 280 19.41 1.00 7.73
N ALA A 281 18.54 1.23 6.75
CA ALA A 281 17.10 1.10 6.97
C ALA A 281 16.70 -0.32 7.36
N PHE A 282 17.28 -1.35 6.74
CA PHE A 282 17.00 -2.73 7.13
C PHE A 282 17.31 -2.97 8.61
N ASN A 283 18.45 -2.48 9.10
CA ASN A 283 18.86 -2.62 10.50
C ASN A 283 17.98 -1.80 11.46
N PHE A 284 17.63 -0.56 11.09
CA PHE A 284 16.74 0.29 11.88
C PHE A 284 15.34 -0.32 12.03
N PHE A 285 14.71 -0.68 10.91
CA PHE A 285 13.36 -1.22 10.91
C PHE A 285 13.29 -2.65 11.44
N SER A 286 14.28 -3.51 11.20
CA SER A 286 14.31 -4.83 11.84
C SER A 286 14.38 -4.75 13.37
N THR A 287 14.97 -3.69 13.93
CA THR A 287 14.95 -3.41 15.37
C THR A 287 13.57 -2.92 15.83
N LEU A 288 12.89 -2.08 15.04
CA LEU A 288 11.53 -1.58 15.29
C LEU A 288 10.45 -2.68 15.16
N VAL A 289 10.58 -3.60 14.20
CA VAL A 289 9.66 -4.72 13.99
C VAL A 289 9.88 -5.80 15.05
N LYS A 290 11.14 -6.07 15.43
CA LYS A 290 11.45 -6.96 16.58
C LYS A 290 10.86 -6.46 17.89
N SER A 291 10.78 -5.14 18.11
CA SER A 291 10.16 -4.61 19.33
C SER A 291 8.63 -4.79 19.36
N ARG A 292 7.96 -4.86 18.20
CA ARG A 292 6.54 -5.26 18.09
C ARG A 292 6.32 -6.75 18.36
N SER A 293 7.27 -7.62 18.00
CA SER A 293 7.21 -9.05 18.33
C SER A 293 7.29 -9.34 19.84
N GLN A 294 7.62 -8.35 20.67
CA GLN A 294 7.76 -8.52 22.13
C GLN A 294 6.58 -7.98 22.95
N SER A 295 5.53 -7.42 22.34
CA SER A 295 4.34 -7.00 23.12
C SER A 295 3.42 -8.19 23.39
N ASP A 296 3.29 -8.54 24.66
CA ASP A 296 2.53 -9.65 25.26
C ASP A 296 1.09 -9.85 24.74
N VAL A 297 0.92 -10.69 23.71
CA VAL A 297 -0.39 -11.29 23.38
C VAL A 297 -0.28 -12.80 23.62
N PRO A 298 -1.00 -13.37 24.59
CA PRO A 298 -0.87 -14.80 24.89
C PRO A 298 -1.40 -15.64 23.71
N PRO A 299 -0.68 -16.71 23.31
CA PRO A 299 -1.06 -17.54 22.17
C PRO A 299 -2.33 -18.36 22.47
N VAL A 300 -3.26 -18.39 21.51
CA VAL A 300 -4.43 -19.28 21.53
C VAL A 300 -4.00 -20.68 21.09
N GLU A 301 -4.21 -21.68 21.95
CA GLU A 301 -3.89 -23.08 21.65
C GLU A 301 -4.97 -23.74 20.76
N CYS A 302 -4.53 -24.34 19.64
CA CYS A 302 -5.31 -25.35 18.92
C CYS A 302 -4.61 -26.71 19.03
N ALA A 303 -5.38 -27.69 19.51
CA ALA A 303 -4.98 -29.08 19.67
C ALA A 303 -4.90 -29.80 18.32
N GLY A 304 -3.78 -30.50 18.03
CA GLY A 304 -3.75 -31.52 16.98
C GLY A 304 -2.51 -31.55 16.05
N ALA A 305 -1.45 -32.19 16.53
CA ALA A 305 -0.49 -33.07 15.83
C ALA A 305 0.14 -32.71 14.45
N ARG A 306 1.46 -32.46 14.52
CA ARG A 306 2.62 -32.85 13.65
C ARG A 306 3.37 -31.72 12.96
N CYS A 307 4.55 -31.42 13.51
CA CYS A 307 5.52 -30.42 13.06
C CYS A 307 6.73 -31.05 12.34
N SER A 308 7.29 -30.33 11.37
CA SER A 308 8.68 -30.42 10.87
C SER A 308 8.88 -29.20 9.94
N GLY A 309 9.78 -28.24 10.07
CA GLY A 309 10.85 -27.91 11.01
C GLY A 309 11.75 -26.87 10.30
N ILE A 310 11.69 -25.58 10.71
CA ILE A 310 12.70 -24.48 10.67
C ILE A 310 12.05 -23.29 11.43
N ILE A 311 12.90 -22.48 12.07
CA ILE A 311 12.73 -21.55 13.22
C ILE A 311 11.34 -20.88 13.41
N LYS A 312 10.80 -21.00 14.64
CA LYS A 312 9.42 -20.70 15.07
C LYS A 312 9.22 -19.26 15.57
N GLY A 313 8.27 -18.54 14.98
CA GLY A 313 7.33 -17.64 15.66
C GLY A 313 5.91 -18.11 15.32
N ARG A 314 5.06 -18.43 16.31
CA ARG A 314 3.76 -19.10 16.06
C ARG A 314 2.62 -18.08 16.01
N GLY A 315 1.98 -17.95 14.86
CA GLY A 315 0.57 -17.56 14.71
C GLY A 315 -0.11 -18.58 13.78
N GLN A 316 -1.23 -19.18 14.20
CA GLN A 316 -2.00 -20.13 13.36
C GLN A 316 -3.15 -19.43 12.61
N PRO A 317 -3.57 -19.97 11.44
CA PRO A 317 -4.44 -19.29 10.49
C PRO A 317 -5.91 -19.36 10.89
N GLY A 318 -6.62 -18.24 10.74
CA GLY A 318 -8.07 -18.12 10.92
C GLY A 318 -8.65 -17.13 9.92
N PHE A 319 -9.80 -17.49 9.34
CA PHE A 319 -10.54 -16.75 8.33
C PHE A 319 -10.69 -15.24 8.65
N GLY A 320 -10.27 -14.39 7.71
CA GLY A 320 -10.49 -12.95 7.73
C GLY A 320 -9.19 -12.16 7.54
N ALA A 321 -8.98 -11.62 6.34
CA ALA A 321 -7.86 -10.73 5.99
C ALA A 321 -6.44 -11.33 6.09
N ASP A 322 -6.12 -12.31 5.24
CA ASP A 322 -4.72 -12.65 4.90
C ASP A 322 -4.10 -11.54 4.02
N VAL A 323 -3.70 -10.44 4.64
CA VAL A 323 -3.23 -9.23 3.97
C VAL A 323 -1.90 -8.81 4.63
N VAL A 324 -0.84 -9.57 4.32
CA VAL A 324 0.53 -9.38 4.83
C VAL A 324 1.10 -8.03 4.40
N SER A 325 1.83 -7.27 5.21
CA SER A 325 2.51 -6.03 4.79
C SER A 325 3.90 -6.32 4.17
N GLY A 326 4.09 -6.07 2.88
CA GLY A 326 5.39 -5.92 2.23
C GLY A 326 5.74 -4.43 2.17
N TYR A 327 6.91 -4.04 2.65
CA TYR A 327 7.37 -2.65 2.56
C TYR A 327 8.26 -2.48 1.34
N ASP A 328 7.88 -1.68 0.34
CA ASP A 328 8.83 -1.22 -0.71
C ASP A 328 9.45 0.11 -0.24
N LEU A 329 10.72 0.07 0.21
CA LEU A 329 11.50 1.25 0.57
C LEU A 329 12.35 1.71 -0.63
N VAL A 330 12.05 2.91 -1.16
CA VAL A 330 13.01 3.67 -1.96
C VAL A 330 13.70 4.66 -1.04
N GLN A 331 14.87 4.26 -0.53
CA GLN A 331 15.79 5.19 0.11
C GLN A 331 16.84 5.56 -0.92
N GLY A 332 16.70 6.76 -1.50
CA GLY A 332 17.63 7.34 -2.44
C GLY A 332 18.07 8.70 -1.94
N ASP A 333 19.36 8.99 -2.09
CA ASP A 333 19.87 10.35 -1.94
C ASP A 333 19.14 11.24 -2.95
N ALA A 334 18.33 12.19 -2.47
CA ALA A 334 17.41 12.98 -3.28
C ALA A 334 18.13 13.81 -4.39
N CYS A 335 19.47 13.88 -4.36
CA CYS A 335 20.29 14.48 -5.40
C CYS A 335 20.42 13.65 -6.70
N SER A 336 20.26 12.32 -6.68
CA SER A 336 20.45 11.53 -7.92
C SER A 336 19.26 11.59 -8.87
N LEU A 337 18.09 12.04 -8.40
CA LEU A 337 16.88 12.24 -9.20
C LEU A 337 16.78 13.67 -9.79
N LEU A 338 17.70 14.57 -9.45
CA LEU A 338 17.60 15.98 -9.82
C LEU A 338 18.81 16.56 -10.55
N THR A 339 19.99 15.93 -10.50
CA THR A 339 21.19 16.50 -11.13
C THR A 339 22.21 15.43 -11.52
N ASN A 340 22.33 15.11 -12.81
CA ASN A 340 23.58 15.26 -13.56
C ASN A 340 23.48 14.69 -14.99
N GLY A 341 23.21 15.60 -15.93
CA GLY A 341 23.97 15.57 -17.17
C GLY A 341 25.45 15.75 -16.83
N SER A 342 26.31 14.90 -17.39
CA SER A 342 27.76 14.75 -17.17
C SER A 342 28.19 13.78 -16.05
N LEU A 343 28.64 12.61 -16.51
CA LEU A 343 29.47 11.64 -15.79
C LEU A 343 30.77 12.28 -15.27
N PRO A 344 31.23 11.95 -14.06
CA PRO A 344 32.64 11.73 -13.80
C PRO A 344 32.93 10.23 -13.91
N ARG A 345 33.93 9.91 -14.73
CA ARG A 345 34.52 8.56 -14.86
C ARG A 345 35.04 8.09 -13.50
N ARG A 346 34.61 6.92 -13.03
CA ARG A 346 35.43 5.71 -12.86
C ARG A 346 34.60 4.53 -12.43
#